data_AF-A0A355KVV2-F1
#
_entry.id   AF-A0A355KVV2-F1
#
_cell.length_a   1.000
_cell.length_b   1.000
_cell.length_c   1.000
_cell.angle_alpha   90.00
_cell.angle_beta   90.00
_cell.angle_gamma   90.00
#
_symmetry.space_group_name_H-M   'P 1'
#
loop_
_entity.id
_entity.type
_entity.pdbx_description
1 polymer ?
#
loop_
_entity_poly.entity_id
_entity_poly.type
_entity_poly.pdbx_seq_one_letter_code
_entity_poly.pdbx_strand_id
1 'polypeptide(L)'
;MFLPITAEEVKERGWDGVDFVYVSGDAYVDHPSFGAAIITRVMEAEGYRVAFLSQPDWRKNDDFLRFGRPKLGFMVSSGNIDSMVAHYTAAKKHRSQDAYSPGKVMGLRPDRAVIVYCNKIRELYGDVPIIIGGLEASLRRFAHYDYWDDKIRRSILFDSQADLISYGMGENQTIEICRRLSNGEPISSITDVRGTCYACDVRETPLYGAECPSFENVCKSKKEYAVSCRIEQDEQDHIRGKLIKQRHGNKMLVQNPPMPPLTQEEMDWVYSLPYERTYHPCYEKMGGVPAIEEVEFSITHNRGCFGACNFCSIAFHQGRFVTTRSKESIIKEAKMLTEKPNFKGYIHDIGGPTAN
;
A
#
# COMPACT_ATOMS: atom_id res chain seq x y z
N MET A 1 7.15 -20.85 2.00
CA MET A 1 5.77 -21.17 2.42
C MET A 1 4.96 -19.88 2.43
N PHE A 2 3.70 -19.91 2.01
CA PHE A 2 2.76 -18.79 2.11
C PHE A 2 2.59 -18.28 3.54
N LEU A 3 2.37 -16.97 3.71
CA LEU A 3 1.89 -16.41 4.98
C LEU A 3 0.51 -16.96 5.33
N PRO A 4 0.19 -17.11 6.63
CA PRO A 4 -1.10 -17.66 7.05
C PRO A 4 -2.25 -16.72 6.70
N ILE A 5 -3.28 -17.28 6.08
CA ILE A 5 -4.56 -16.63 5.77
C ILE A 5 -5.72 -17.18 6.62
N THR A 6 -5.49 -18.26 7.38
CA THR A 6 -6.46 -18.87 8.31
C THR A 6 -5.92 -18.98 9.73
N ALA A 7 -6.83 -19.09 10.71
CA ALA A 7 -6.45 -19.27 12.11
C ALA A 7 -5.78 -20.63 12.35
N GLU A 8 -6.13 -21.63 11.55
CA GLU A 8 -5.54 -22.97 11.53
C GLU A 8 -4.07 -22.90 11.10
N GLU A 9 -3.76 -22.21 10.00
CA GLU A 9 -2.38 -22.04 9.52
C GLU A 9 -1.51 -21.27 10.54
N VAL A 10 -2.08 -20.32 11.30
CA VAL A 10 -1.40 -19.66 12.41
C VAL A 10 -1.03 -20.67 13.50
N LYS A 11 -1.95 -21.57 13.87
CA LYS A 11 -1.70 -22.63 14.87
C LYS A 11 -0.71 -23.68 14.38
N GLU A 12 -0.75 -24.05 13.10
CA GLU A 12 0.19 -24.99 12.47
C GLU A 12 1.64 -24.46 12.51
N ARG A 13 1.81 -23.13 12.45
CA ARG A 13 3.11 -22.47 12.68
C ARG A 13 3.54 -22.43 14.16
N GLY A 14 2.72 -22.94 15.08
CA GLY A 14 2.97 -22.90 16.52
C GLY A 14 2.83 -21.51 17.13
N TRP A 15 2.12 -20.60 16.46
CA TRP A 15 1.93 -19.23 16.95
C TRP A 15 0.72 -19.15 17.89
N ASP A 16 0.90 -18.45 19.01
CA ASP A 16 -0.14 -18.11 19.99
C ASP A 16 -0.98 -16.88 19.56
N GLY A 17 -0.54 -16.19 18.51
CA GLY A 17 -1.13 -14.99 17.94
C GLY A 17 -0.18 -14.36 16.93
N VAL A 18 -0.64 -13.27 16.30
CA VAL A 18 0.12 -12.53 15.29
C VAL A 18 0.54 -11.16 15.77
N ASP A 19 1.66 -10.67 15.28
CA ASP A 19 2.14 -9.32 15.56
C ASP A 19 1.36 -8.31 14.73
N PHE A 20 1.13 -8.63 13.45
CA PHE A 20 0.36 -7.81 12.54
C PHE A 20 -0.65 -8.64 11.74
N VAL A 21 -1.78 -8.00 11.42
CA VAL A 21 -2.68 -8.47 10.36
C VAL A 21 -2.59 -7.49 9.20
N TYR A 22 -2.25 -7.99 8.01
CA TYR A 22 -2.25 -7.22 6.77
C TYR A 22 -3.60 -7.42 6.06
N VAL A 23 -4.41 -6.38 5.95
CA VAL A 23 -5.70 -6.39 5.29
C VAL A 23 -5.57 -5.86 3.86
N SER A 24 -5.98 -6.66 2.88
CA SER A 24 -5.86 -6.34 1.47
C SER A 24 -7.21 -6.36 0.76
N GLY A 25 -7.41 -5.42 -0.15
CA GLY A 25 -8.52 -5.44 -1.11
C GLY A 25 -8.36 -6.47 -2.25
N ASP A 26 -7.18 -7.05 -2.42
CA ASP A 26 -6.90 -8.12 -3.40
C ASP A 26 -6.84 -9.50 -2.75
N ALA A 27 -7.06 -10.53 -3.57
CA ALA A 27 -6.69 -11.90 -3.26
C ALA A 27 -5.21 -12.02 -2.85
N TYR A 28 -4.86 -12.96 -1.97
CA TYR A 28 -3.46 -13.17 -1.61
C TYR A 28 -2.69 -13.84 -2.75
N VAL A 29 -1.88 -13.03 -3.46
CA VAL A 29 -0.89 -13.47 -4.44
C VAL A 29 0.49 -13.13 -3.93
N ASP A 30 1.29 -14.15 -3.66
CA ASP A 30 2.62 -13.99 -3.08
C ASP A 30 3.67 -13.87 -4.19
N HIS A 31 3.62 -12.76 -4.93
CA HIS A 31 4.51 -12.47 -6.06
C HIS A 31 5.18 -11.11 -5.87
N PRO A 32 6.48 -10.92 -6.22
CA PRO A 32 7.19 -9.65 -6.02
C PRO A 32 6.68 -8.49 -6.90
N SER A 33 5.68 -8.71 -7.74
CA SER A 33 4.95 -7.65 -8.47
C SER A 33 3.75 -7.12 -7.69
N PHE A 34 3.40 -7.75 -6.57
CA PHE A 34 2.26 -7.38 -5.73
C PHE A 34 2.77 -6.61 -4.52
N GLY A 35 2.33 -5.36 -4.37
CA GLY A 35 2.83 -4.47 -3.31
C GLY A 35 2.58 -5.04 -1.90
N ALA A 36 1.41 -5.65 -1.69
CA ALA A 36 1.07 -6.30 -0.42
C ALA A 36 2.04 -7.45 -0.09
N ALA A 37 2.37 -8.30 -1.08
CA ALA A 37 3.29 -9.41 -0.88
C ALA A 37 4.68 -8.91 -0.47
N ILE A 38 5.21 -7.89 -1.17
CA ILE A 38 6.50 -7.27 -0.84
C ILE A 38 6.52 -6.80 0.62
N ILE A 39 5.54 -5.98 1.02
CA ILE A 39 5.50 -5.44 2.38
C ILE A 39 5.41 -6.55 3.42
N THR A 40 4.55 -7.55 3.22
CA THR A 40 4.40 -8.64 4.18
C THR A 40 5.61 -9.57 4.24
N ARG A 41 6.32 -9.78 3.12
CA ARG A 41 7.56 -10.57 3.10
C ARG A 41 8.73 -9.82 3.73
N VAL A 42 8.81 -8.50 3.56
CA VAL A 42 9.76 -7.65 4.30
C VAL A 42 9.49 -7.76 5.80
N MET A 43 8.24 -7.66 6.23
CA MET A 43 7.88 -7.83 7.65
C MET A 43 8.23 -9.23 8.19
N GLU A 44 7.96 -10.30 7.42
CA GLU A 44 8.34 -11.67 7.82
C GLU A 44 9.87 -11.83 7.90
N ALA A 45 10.62 -11.23 6.97
CA ALA A 45 12.09 -11.24 6.97
C ALA A 45 12.70 -10.52 8.18
N GLU A 46 12.03 -9.47 8.67
CA GLU A 46 12.36 -8.78 9.93
C GLU A 46 11.92 -9.56 11.19
N GLY A 47 11.34 -10.75 11.02
CA GLY A 47 10.98 -11.65 12.12
C GLY A 47 9.57 -11.46 12.69
N TYR A 48 8.72 -10.63 12.07
CA TYR A 48 7.35 -10.42 12.53
C TYR A 48 6.41 -11.54 12.09
N ARG A 49 5.49 -11.92 12.99
CA ARG A 49 4.41 -12.87 12.71
C ARG A 49 3.26 -12.13 12.02
N VAL A 50 3.17 -12.27 10.71
CA VAL A 50 2.16 -11.58 9.89
C VAL A 50 1.12 -12.57 9.39
N ALA A 51 -0.16 -12.25 9.60
CA ALA A 51 -1.26 -12.92 8.90
C ALA A 51 -1.82 -12.03 7.78
N PHE A 52 -2.24 -12.65 6.68
CA PHE A 52 -2.77 -11.95 5.52
C PHE A 52 -4.30 -12.12 5.45
N LEU A 53 -5.03 -11.04 5.70
CA LEU A 53 -6.48 -10.98 5.59
C LEU A 53 -6.88 -10.45 4.21
N SER A 54 -7.06 -11.38 3.28
CA SER A 54 -7.41 -11.11 1.89
C SER A 54 -8.93 -10.93 1.71
N GLN A 55 -9.36 -9.80 1.16
CA GLN A 55 -10.75 -9.51 0.78
C GLN A 55 -11.79 -9.86 1.86
N PRO A 56 -11.63 -9.37 3.11
CA PRO A 56 -12.58 -9.69 4.16
C PRO A 56 -13.97 -9.13 3.84
N ASP A 57 -15.02 -9.91 4.13
CA ASP A 57 -16.40 -9.45 3.99
C ASP A 57 -16.73 -8.39 5.04
N TRP A 58 -16.64 -7.11 4.65
CA TRP A 58 -16.91 -5.95 5.48
C TRP A 58 -18.35 -5.83 5.97
N ARG A 59 -19.26 -6.65 5.43
CA ARG A 59 -20.67 -6.71 5.86
C ARG A 59 -20.84 -7.48 7.15
N LYS A 60 -19.82 -8.23 7.58
CA LYS A 60 -19.81 -9.10 8.76
C LYS A 60 -18.58 -8.85 9.62
N ASN A 61 -18.58 -9.41 10.82
CA ASN A 61 -17.47 -9.26 11.76
C ASN A 61 -16.45 -10.42 11.66
N ASP A 62 -16.91 -11.60 11.26
CA ASP A 62 -16.18 -12.87 11.38
C ASP A 62 -14.78 -12.83 10.76
N ASP A 63 -14.64 -12.28 9.56
CA ASP A 63 -13.34 -12.19 8.88
C ASP A 63 -12.36 -11.27 9.62
N PHE A 64 -12.84 -10.16 10.17
CA PHE A 64 -12.01 -9.24 10.94
C PHE A 64 -11.66 -9.79 12.33
N LEU A 65 -12.42 -10.75 12.84
CA LEU A 65 -12.18 -11.44 14.10
C LEU A 65 -11.31 -12.70 13.95
N ARG A 66 -11.06 -13.16 12.71
CA ARG A 66 -10.38 -14.42 12.38
C ARG A 66 -9.08 -14.67 13.14
N PHE A 67 -8.25 -13.64 13.29
CA PHE A 67 -6.93 -13.74 13.93
C PHE A 67 -6.89 -13.15 15.35
N GLY A 68 -8.03 -12.64 15.85
CA GLY A 68 -8.08 -11.87 17.08
C GLY A 68 -7.35 -10.52 16.99
N ARG A 69 -7.11 -9.90 18.15
CA ARG A 69 -6.38 -8.62 18.24
C ARG A 69 -4.88 -8.86 17.97
N PRO A 70 -4.27 -8.26 16.94
CA PRO A 70 -2.83 -8.34 16.72
C PRO A 70 -2.06 -7.63 17.84
N LYS A 71 -0.83 -8.09 18.12
CA LYS A 71 0.00 -7.52 19.20
C LYS A 71 0.44 -6.09 18.90
N LEU A 72 0.74 -5.77 17.64
CA LEU A 72 1.33 -4.48 17.23
C LEU A 72 0.38 -3.64 16.36
N GLY A 73 -0.44 -4.25 15.50
CA GLY A 73 -1.48 -3.49 14.79
C GLY A 73 -1.95 -4.09 13.47
N PHE A 74 -2.68 -3.27 12.71
CA PHE A 74 -3.16 -3.58 11.37
C PHE A 74 -2.43 -2.76 10.31
N MET A 75 -2.05 -3.43 9.22
CA MET A 75 -1.63 -2.79 7.98
C MET A 75 -2.79 -2.91 6.98
N VAL A 76 -3.18 -1.85 6.27
CA VAL A 76 -4.34 -1.89 5.37
C VAL A 76 -4.04 -1.25 4.02
N SER A 77 -4.41 -1.93 2.94
CA SER A 77 -4.37 -1.38 1.57
C SER A 77 -5.56 -1.84 0.73
N SER A 78 -5.84 -1.14 -0.36
CA SER A 78 -6.86 -1.54 -1.34
C SER A 78 -6.40 -2.65 -2.28
N GLY A 79 -5.17 -3.16 -2.13
CA GLY A 79 -4.49 -4.02 -3.09
C GLY A 79 -3.58 -3.24 -4.05
N ASN A 80 -3.34 -3.82 -5.23
CA ASN A 80 -2.46 -3.26 -6.25
C ASN A 80 -3.07 -2.09 -7.03
N ILE A 81 -4.38 -1.89 -6.94
CA ILE A 81 -5.07 -0.78 -7.57
C ILE A 81 -6.05 -0.12 -6.60
N ASP A 82 -6.49 1.08 -6.96
CA ASP A 82 -7.57 1.77 -6.27
C ASP A 82 -8.87 0.96 -6.38
N SER A 83 -9.60 0.84 -5.28
CA SER A 83 -10.82 0.02 -5.21
C SER A 83 -11.92 0.50 -6.17
N MET A 84 -12.01 1.82 -6.43
CA MET A 84 -12.95 2.36 -7.39
C MET A 84 -12.53 2.06 -8.83
N VAL A 85 -11.22 2.07 -9.11
CA VAL A 85 -10.69 1.68 -10.44
C VAL A 85 -10.91 0.18 -10.71
N ALA A 86 -10.86 -0.64 -9.66
CA ALA A 86 -11.16 -2.07 -9.71
C ALA A 86 -12.64 -2.34 -10.01
N HIS A 87 -13.56 -1.48 -9.56
CA HIS A 87 -15.00 -1.65 -9.77
C HIS A 87 -15.54 -0.94 -10.99
N TYR A 88 -14.96 0.19 -11.39
CA TYR A 88 -15.49 1.04 -12.44
C TYR A 88 -14.48 1.32 -13.54
N THR A 89 -15.02 1.49 -14.75
CA THR A 89 -14.30 2.07 -15.88
C THR A 89 -14.20 3.58 -15.73
N ALA A 90 -13.31 4.23 -16.49
CA ALA A 90 -13.19 5.69 -16.52
C ALA A 90 -14.51 6.39 -16.92
N ALA A 91 -15.41 5.71 -17.62
CA ALA A 91 -16.75 6.20 -17.96
C ALA A 91 -17.81 5.93 -16.86
N LYS A 92 -17.39 5.63 -15.62
CA LYS A 92 -18.25 5.28 -14.47
C LYS A 92 -19.16 4.06 -14.68
N LYS A 93 -18.88 3.20 -15.66
CA LYS A 93 -19.58 1.91 -15.81
C LYS A 93 -18.96 0.85 -14.91
N HIS A 94 -19.80 0.06 -14.24
CA HIS A 94 -19.35 -1.07 -13.43
C HIS A 94 -18.68 -2.13 -14.31
N ARG A 95 -17.57 -2.68 -13.83
CA ARG A 95 -16.86 -3.78 -14.48
C ARG A 95 -17.59 -5.10 -14.20
N SER A 96 -17.51 -6.04 -15.14
CA SER A 96 -18.10 -7.37 -14.98
C SER A 96 -17.18 -8.35 -14.25
N GLN A 97 -15.89 -8.03 -14.15
CA GLN A 97 -14.84 -8.92 -13.63
C GLN A 97 -13.78 -8.12 -12.86
N ASP A 98 -13.25 -8.73 -11.80
CA ASP A 98 -12.12 -8.23 -11.02
C ASP A 98 -10.96 -9.22 -11.14
N ALA A 99 -9.91 -8.83 -11.87
CA ALA A 99 -8.74 -9.68 -12.11
C ALA A 99 -7.97 -10.04 -10.84
N TYR A 100 -8.12 -9.25 -9.77
CA TYR A 100 -7.44 -9.44 -8.50
C TYR A 100 -8.30 -10.20 -7.47
N SER A 101 -9.49 -10.64 -7.87
CA SER A 101 -10.38 -11.47 -7.07
C SER A 101 -10.33 -12.92 -7.55
N PRO A 102 -10.49 -13.92 -6.66
CA PRO A 102 -10.53 -15.32 -7.07
C PRO A 102 -11.66 -15.57 -8.08
N GLY A 103 -11.37 -16.27 -9.17
CA GLY A 103 -12.37 -16.60 -10.20
C GLY A 103 -12.95 -15.41 -10.96
N LYS A 104 -12.29 -14.24 -10.95
CA LYS A 104 -12.79 -12.98 -11.56
C LYS A 104 -14.07 -12.44 -10.90
N VAL A 105 -14.41 -12.91 -9.71
CA VAL A 105 -15.68 -12.57 -9.04
C VAL A 105 -15.68 -11.11 -8.59
N MET A 106 -16.73 -10.37 -8.94
CA MET A 106 -16.95 -9.00 -8.48
C MET A 106 -17.53 -8.93 -7.06
N GLY A 107 -17.29 -7.82 -6.36
CA GLY A 107 -17.97 -7.50 -5.10
C GLY A 107 -17.36 -8.14 -3.84
N LEU A 108 -16.15 -8.73 -3.97
CA LEU A 108 -15.36 -9.25 -2.85
C LEU A 108 -14.56 -8.19 -2.11
N ARG A 109 -14.38 -7.00 -2.71
CA ARG A 109 -13.87 -5.80 -2.04
C ARG A 109 -14.95 -4.71 -2.00
N PRO A 110 -14.95 -3.79 -1.03
CA PRO A 110 -15.83 -2.61 -1.05
C PRO A 110 -15.28 -1.51 -1.94
N ASP A 111 -16.17 -0.61 -2.38
CA ASP A 111 -15.78 0.72 -2.80
C ASP A 111 -15.09 1.45 -1.64
N ARG A 112 -13.97 2.12 -1.93
CA ARG A 112 -13.13 2.82 -0.93
C ARG A 112 -12.64 1.87 0.15
N ALA A 113 -12.07 0.75 -0.28
CA ALA A 113 -11.70 -0.38 0.56
C ALA A 113 -10.91 0.02 1.82
N VAL A 114 -9.91 0.91 1.70
CA VAL A 114 -9.13 1.37 2.86
C VAL A 114 -10.02 2.02 3.91
N ILE A 115 -10.95 2.90 3.51
CA ILE A 115 -11.86 3.58 4.44
C ILE A 115 -12.78 2.57 5.13
N VAL A 116 -13.37 1.66 4.35
CA VAL A 116 -14.33 0.68 4.87
C VAL A 116 -13.66 -0.29 5.84
N TYR A 117 -12.51 -0.84 5.46
CA TYR A 117 -11.77 -1.79 6.31
C TYR A 117 -11.24 -1.13 7.58
N CYS A 118 -10.69 0.08 7.51
CA CYS A 118 -10.20 0.77 8.70
C CYS A 118 -11.32 1.11 9.69
N ASN A 119 -12.46 1.59 9.20
CA ASN A 119 -13.62 1.84 10.06
C ASN A 119 -14.13 0.56 10.71
N LYS A 120 -14.09 -0.58 9.99
CA LYS A 120 -14.47 -1.89 10.55
C LYS A 120 -13.51 -2.35 11.64
N ILE A 121 -12.20 -2.18 11.41
CA ILE A 121 -11.17 -2.47 12.41
C ILE A 121 -11.35 -1.56 13.63
N ARG A 122 -11.58 -0.27 13.44
CA ARG A 122 -11.78 0.71 14.51
C ARG A 122 -13.02 0.39 15.35
N GLU A 123 -14.11 -0.04 14.72
CA GLU A 123 -15.33 -0.53 15.40
C GLU A 123 -15.03 -1.72 16.33
N LEU A 124 -14.26 -2.70 15.85
CA LEU A 124 -14.04 -3.96 16.56
C LEU A 124 -12.90 -3.92 17.58
N TYR A 125 -11.88 -3.11 17.32
CA TYR A 125 -10.62 -3.13 18.06
C TYR A 125 -10.27 -1.81 18.73
N GLY A 126 -11.13 -0.79 18.66
CA GLY A 126 -10.92 0.47 19.37
C GLY A 126 -9.58 1.09 19.00
N ASP A 127 -8.72 1.35 19.98
CA ASP A 127 -7.44 2.05 19.87
C ASP A 127 -6.28 1.29 19.21
N VAL A 128 -6.53 0.13 18.58
CA VAL A 128 -5.46 -0.62 17.91
C VAL A 128 -4.76 0.26 16.86
N PRO A 129 -3.42 0.20 16.72
CA PRO A 129 -2.73 0.91 15.64
C PRO A 129 -3.20 0.45 14.26
N ILE A 130 -3.55 1.41 13.40
CA ILE A 130 -3.93 1.19 12.00
C ILE A 130 -3.02 2.02 11.11
N ILE A 131 -2.22 1.35 10.29
CA ILE A 131 -1.34 1.96 9.29
C ILE A 131 -1.88 1.65 7.90
N ILE A 132 -2.09 2.69 7.09
CA ILE A 132 -2.64 2.55 5.74
C ILE A 132 -1.59 2.83 4.68
N GLY A 133 -1.64 2.12 3.56
CA GLY A 133 -0.69 2.27 2.47
C GLY A 133 -1.23 1.84 1.11
N GLY A 134 -0.33 1.68 0.14
CA GLY A 134 -0.68 1.37 -1.24
C GLY A 134 -1.18 2.59 -2.03
N LEU A 135 -1.65 2.36 -3.26
CA LEU A 135 -2.02 3.44 -4.18
C LEU A 135 -3.22 4.25 -3.67
N GLU A 136 -4.28 3.61 -3.19
CA GLU A 136 -5.47 4.33 -2.71
C GLU A 136 -5.14 5.30 -1.57
N ALA A 137 -4.33 4.87 -0.59
CA ALA A 137 -3.91 5.74 0.51
C ALA A 137 -2.89 6.80 0.06
N SER A 138 -1.88 6.38 -0.71
CA SER A 138 -0.81 7.27 -1.18
C SER A 138 -1.32 8.41 -2.04
N LEU A 139 -2.27 8.17 -2.95
CA LEU A 139 -2.76 9.21 -3.86
C LEU A 139 -3.79 10.14 -3.21
N ARG A 140 -4.30 9.79 -2.02
CA ARG A 140 -5.36 10.52 -1.29
C ARG A 140 -4.89 11.10 0.04
N ARG A 141 -3.58 11.35 0.16
CA ARG A 141 -2.95 11.88 1.38
C ARG A 141 -3.48 13.25 1.75
N PHE A 142 -3.65 14.14 0.78
CA PHE A 142 -4.18 15.48 0.96
C PHE A 142 -5.64 15.57 0.51
N ALA A 143 -6.21 16.76 0.64
CA ALA A 143 -7.44 17.10 -0.04
C ALA A 143 -7.28 16.84 -1.55
N HIS A 144 -8.17 16.03 -2.11
CA HIS A 144 -8.05 15.54 -3.48
C HIS A 144 -9.40 15.61 -4.19
N TYR A 145 -9.36 15.87 -5.49
CA TYR A 145 -10.53 15.74 -6.34
C TYR A 145 -10.87 14.26 -6.53
N ASP A 146 -12.08 13.91 -6.12
CA ASP A 146 -12.65 12.59 -6.31
C ASP A 146 -13.52 12.59 -7.56
N TYR A 147 -13.04 11.91 -8.60
CA TYR A 147 -13.74 11.81 -9.89
C TYR A 147 -15.10 11.11 -9.77
N TRP A 148 -15.23 10.15 -8.85
CA TRP A 148 -16.43 9.32 -8.72
C TRP A 148 -17.58 10.15 -8.14
N ASP A 149 -17.30 10.85 -7.04
CA ASP A 149 -18.25 11.71 -6.32
C ASP A 149 -18.37 13.12 -6.91
N ASP A 150 -17.51 13.50 -7.87
CA ASP A 150 -17.41 14.85 -8.45
C ASP A 150 -17.27 15.96 -7.39
N LYS A 151 -16.34 15.76 -6.44
CA LYS A 151 -16.09 16.74 -5.37
C LYS A 151 -14.67 16.66 -4.83
N ILE A 152 -14.23 17.71 -4.15
CA ILE A 152 -13.02 17.65 -3.32
C ILE A 152 -13.34 16.90 -2.03
N ARG A 153 -12.61 15.81 -1.77
CA ARG A 153 -12.64 15.09 -0.50
C ARG A 153 -11.43 15.49 0.35
N ARG A 154 -11.57 15.37 1.66
CA ARG A 154 -10.46 15.56 2.61
C ARG A 154 -9.46 14.40 2.51
N SER A 155 -8.37 14.49 3.28
CA SER A 155 -7.40 13.39 3.39
C SER A 155 -8.09 12.08 3.77
N ILE A 156 -7.66 10.98 3.15
CA ILE A 156 -8.13 9.65 3.49
C ILE A 156 -7.87 9.29 4.97
N LEU A 157 -6.83 9.86 5.60
CA LEU A 157 -6.50 9.63 7.00
C LEU A 157 -7.68 9.98 7.93
N PHE A 158 -8.40 11.06 7.63
CA PHE A 158 -9.56 11.50 8.43
C PHE A 158 -10.82 10.67 8.17
N ASP A 159 -10.99 10.15 6.95
CA ASP A 159 -12.16 9.32 6.60
C ASP A 159 -11.99 7.87 7.08
N SER A 160 -10.76 7.34 7.11
CA SER A 160 -10.46 5.98 7.54
C SER A 160 -10.28 5.83 9.05
N GLN A 161 -10.05 6.93 9.77
CA GLN A 161 -9.65 6.93 11.18
C GLN A 161 -8.36 6.12 11.45
N ALA A 162 -7.50 5.98 10.43
CA ALA A 162 -6.19 5.39 10.60
C ALA A 162 -5.25 6.35 11.36
N ASP A 163 -4.20 5.80 11.93
CA ASP A 163 -3.23 6.56 12.74
C ASP A 163 -2.10 7.13 11.87
N LEU A 164 -1.70 6.40 10.83
CA LEU A 164 -0.58 6.75 9.98
C LEU A 164 -0.82 6.34 8.52
N ILE A 165 -0.44 7.20 7.57
CA ILE A 165 -0.26 6.81 6.16
C ILE A 165 1.20 6.47 5.94
N SER A 166 1.52 5.30 5.37
CA SER A 166 2.81 5.01 4.74
C SER A 166 2.65 5.19 3.24
N TYR A 167 3.32 6.20 2.67
CA TYR A 167 3.14 6.56 1.26
C TYR A 167 4.34 6.26 0.38
N GLY A 168 4.02 5.97 -0.88
CA GLY A 168 4.98 5.58 -1.89
C GLY A 168 5.43 4.13 -1.74
N MET A 169 6.69 3.86 -2.10
CA MET A 169 7.31 2.55 -1.82
C MET A 169 7.58 2.45 -0.32
N GLY A 170 6.96 1.48 0.35
CA GLY A 170 6.76 1.49 1.80
C GLY A 170 7.71 0.60 2.60
N GLU A 171 8.69 -0.06 1.97
CA GLU A 171 9.54 -1.08 2.61
C GLU A 171 10.30 -0.53 3.83
N ASN A 172 11.13 0.50 3.63
CA ASN A 172 11.96 1.08 4.70
C ASN A 172 11.11 1.77 5.77
N GLN A 173 10.00 2.41 5.39
CA GLN A 173 9.03 2.98 6.33
C GLN A 173 8.43 1.87 7.20
N THR A 174 8.06 0.74 6.60
CA THR A 174 7.44 -0.38 7.31
C THR A 174 8.41 -0.99 8.30
N ILE A 175 9.67 -1.24 7.91
CA ILE A 175 10.70 -1.75 8.81
C ILE A 175 10.81 -0.85 10.05
N GLU A 176 10.92 0.46 9.84
CA GLU A 176 11.06 1.44 10.92
C GLU A 176 9.82 1.52 11.82
N ILE A 177 8.62 1.55 11.24
CA ILE A 177 7.35 1.58 11.99
C ILE A 177 7.21 0.31 12.82
N CYS A 178 7.41 -0.87 12.22
CA CYS A 178 7.31 -2.15 12.93
C CYS A 178 8.30 -2.24 14.09
N ARG A 179 9.55 -1.79 13.88
CA ARG A 179 10.60 -1.75 14.91
C ARG A 179 10.23 -0.84 16.07
N ARG A 180 9.62 0.31 15.81
CA ARG A 180 9.21 1.25 16.88
C ARG A 180 8.03 0.71 17.68
N LEU A 181 7.02 0.19 17.00
CA LEU A 181 5.86 -0.45 17.64
C LEU A 181 6.28 -1.65 18.49
N SER A 182 7.19 -2.49 17.99
CA SER A 182 7.68 -3.67 18.75
C SER A 182 8.50 -3.29 19.98
N ASN A 183 9.14 -2.12 19.97
CA ASN A 183 9.80 -1.53 21.13
C ASN A 183 8.82 -0.85 22.12
N GLY A 184 7.51 -0.94 21.88
CA GLY A 184 6.48 -0.39 22.77
C GLY A 184 6.22 1.09 22.58
N GLU A 185 6.73 1.70 21.50
CA GLU A 185 6.41 3.09 21.20
C GLU A 185 4.94 3.22 20.75
N PRO A 186 4.16 4.15 21.33
CA PRO A 186 2.79 4.35 20.90
C PRO A 186 2.73 4.92 19.48
N ILE A 187 1.80 4.43 18.66
CA ILE A 187 1.64 4.88 17.27
C ILE A 187 1.48 6.42 17.16
N SER A 188 0.87 7.05 18.17
CA SER A 188 0.68 8.50 18.22
C SER A 188 1.96 9.32 18.36
N SER A 189 3.08 8.73 18.79
CA SER A 189 4.39 9.42 18.84
C SER A 189 5.26 9.18 17.61
N ILE A 190 4.86 8.27 16.70
CA ILE A 190 5.57 7.98 15.46
C ILE A 190 5.23 9.06 14.42
N THR A 191 5.80 10.25 14.61
CA THR A 191 5.47 11.45 13.81
C THR A 191 6.61 11.91 12.90
N ASP A 192 7.72 11.20 12.85
CA ASP A 192 8.97 11.63 12.21
C ASP A 192 9.53 10.61 11.19
N VAL A 193 8.85 9.48 10.98
CA VAL A 193 9.23 8.51 9.95
C VAL A 193 9.04 9.14 8.56
N ARG A 194 10.10 9.19 7.75
CA ARG A 194 10.03 9.68 6.36
C ARG A 194 9.03 8.86 5.55
N GLY A 195 8.42 9.45 4.53
CA GLY A 195 7.44 8.74 3.71
C GLY A 195 6.15 8.41 4.46
N THR A 196 5.82 9.16 5.52
CA THR A 196 4.57 8.98 6.27
C THR A 196 3.75 10.26 6.40
N CYS A 197 2.45 10.11 6.67
CA CYS A 197 1.58 11.21 7.09
C CYS A 197 0.88 10.88 8.40
N TYR A 198 0.75 11.89 9.26
CA TYR A 198 -0.02 11.81 10.51
C TYR A 198 -0.93 13.03 10.65
N ALA A 199 -1.84 12.99 11.62
CA ALA A 199 -2.69 14.11 11.98
C ALA A 199 -2.37 14.58 13.40
N CYS A 200 -2.27 15.89 13.60
CA CYS A 200 -2.15 16.50 14.92
C CYS A 200 -3.19 17.60 15.14
N ASP A 201 -3.32 18.09 16.37
CA ASP A 201 -4.09 19.30 16.62
C ASP A 201 -3.41 20.50 15.95
N VAL A 202 -4.17 21.47 15.45
CA VAL A 202 -3.59 22.68 14.82
C VAL A 202 -2.62 23.44 15.72
N ARG A 203 -2.76 23.33 17.05
CA ARG A 203 -1.83 23.91 18.03
C ARG A 203 -0.47 23.23 18.06
N GLU A 204 -0.39 21.99 17.60
CA GLU A 204 0.81 21.15 17.52
C GLU A 204 1.40 21.13 16.12
N THR A 205 0.96 22.04 15.24
CA THR A 205 1.46 22.14 13.87
C THR A 205 2.96 22.42 13.87
N PRO A 206 3.78 21.65 13.12
CA PRO A 206 5.18 21.96 12.93
C PRO A 206 5.39 23.36 12.36
N LEU A 207 6.33 24.12 12.94
CA LEU A 207 6.60 25.51 12.54
C LEU A 207 7.33 25.64 11.19
N TYR A 208 7.87 24.54 10.66
CA TYR A 208 8.60 24.48 9.39
C TYR A 208 7.79 23.72 8.32
N GLY A 209 8.36 23.59 7.12
CA GLY A 209 7.73 22.89 5.99
C GLY A 209 6.88 23.79 5.08
N ALA A 210 6.48 23.24 3.94
CA ALA A 210 5.57 23.88 2.99
C ALA A 210 4.12 23.74 3.47
N GLU A 211 3.29 24.76 3.25
CA GLU A 211 1.89 24.76 3.66
C GLU A 211 0.98 24.83 2.44
N CYS A 212 0.17 23.79 2.27
CA CYS A 212 -0.89 23.78 1.28
C CYS A 212 -2.07 24.64 1.76
N PRO A 213 -2.84 25.25 0.84
CA PRO A 213 -4.14 25.82 1.18
C PRO A 213 -5.02 24.81 1.93
N SER A 214 -5.73 25.28 2.94
CA SER A 214 -6.61 24.45 3.76
C SER A 214 -7.66 23.71 2.92
N PHE A 215 -8.16 22.59 3.45
CA PHE A 215 -9.27 21.84 2.85
C PHE A 215 -10.45 22.76 2.50
N GLU A 216 -10.83 23.65 3.42
CA GLU A 216 -11.94 24.59 3.22
C GLU A 216 -11.67 25.59 2.10
N ASN A 217 -10.42 25.99 1.89
CA ASN A 217 -10.03 26.90 0.80
C ASN A 217 -10.04 26.18 -0.55
N VAL A 218 -9.46 24.99 -0.63
CA VAL A 218 -9.41 24.23 -1.90
C VAL A 218 -10.80 23.78 -2.37
N CYS A 219 -11.73 23.54 -1.45
CA CYS A 219 -13.14 23.29 -1.79
C CYS A 219 -13.83 24.50 -2.46
N LYS A 220 -13.37 25.73 -2.18
CA LYS A 220 -14.00 26.97 -2.65
C LYS A 220 -13.29 27.58 -3.86
N SER A 221 -12.08 27.15 -4.19
CA SER A 221 -11.25 27.76 -5.23
C SER A 221 -10.44 26.72 -5.98
N LYS A 222 -10.72 26.59 -7.29
CA LYS A 222 -9.92 25.77 -8.22
C LYS A 222 -8.46 26.25 -8.28
N LYS A 223 -8.22 27.55 -8.09
CA LYS A 223 -6.87 28.13 -8.05
C LYS A 223 -6.11 27.65 -6.82
N GLU A 224 -6.73 27.69 -5.64
CA GLU A 224 -6.14 27.19 -4.40
C GLU A 224 -5.87 25.69 -4.48
N TYR A 225 -6.80 24.93 -5.08
CA TYR A 225 -6.59 23.50 -5.33
C TYR A 225 -5.37 23.26 -6.23
N ALA A 226 -5.23 24.00 -7.33
CA ALA A 226 -4.07 23.88 -8.21
C ALA A 226 -2.74 24.24 -7.50
N VAL A 227 -2.76 25.26 -6.63
CA VAL A 227 -1.61 25.62 -5.78
C VAL A 227 -1.26 24.47 -4.83
N SER A 228 -2.24 23.87 -4.15
CA SER A 228 -2.03 22.69 -3.28
C SER A 228 -1.37 21.55 -4.04
N CYS A 229 -1.94 21.14 -5.18
CA CYS A 229 -1.38 20.06 -5.99
C CYS A 229 0.05 20.36 -6.45
N ARG A 230 0.35 21.62 -6.77
CA ARG A 230 1.70 22.02 -7.19
C ARG A 230 2.71 21.89 -6.05
N ILE A 231 2.35 22.32 -4.84
CA ILE A 231 3.19 22.15 -3.65
C ILE A 231 3.45 20.66 -3.40
N GLU A 232 2.40 19.85 -3.42
CA GLU A 232 2.51 18.39 -3.23
C GLU A 232 3.46 17.73 -4.24
N GLN A 233 3.39 18.13 -5.51
CA GLN A 233 4.28 17.62 -6.56
C GLN A 233 5.72 18.14 -6.43
N ASP A 234 5.90 19.43 -6.12
CA ASP A 234 7.23 20.03 -6.00
C ASP A 234 8.01 19.47 -4.82
N GLU A 235 7.32 19.09 -3.74
CA GLU A 235 7.93 18.54 -2.53
C GLU A 235 7.99 16.99 -2.53
N GLN A 236 7.47 16.31 -3.56
CA GLN A 236 7.59 14.86 -3.77
C GLN A 236 8.98 14.48 -4.33
N ASP A 237 10.02 14.82 -3.58
CA ASP A 237 11.42 14.57 -3.90
C ASP A 237 12.17 14.16 -2.62
N HIS A 238 12.81 13.00 -2.60
CA HIS A 238 13.45 12.49 -1.38
C HIS A 238 14.73 13.27 -0.99
N ILE A 239 15.32 14.04 -1.91
CA ILE A 239 16.56 14.78 -1.67
C ILE A 239 16.23 16.16 -1.10
N ARG A 240 15.38 16.92 -1.78
CA ARG A 240 15.08 18.32 -1.44
C ARG A 240 13.69 18.55 -0.83
N GLY A 241 12.82 17.55 -0.90
CA GLY A 241 11.43 17.66 -0.48
C GLY A 241 11.31 17.95 1.00
N LYS A 242 10.45 18.91 1.33
CA LYS A 242 10.19 19.35 2.70
C LYS A 242 9.00 18.61 3.27
N LEU A 243 8.84 18.74 4.59
CA LEU A 243 7.57 18.45 5.24
C LEU A 243 6.47 19.30 4.60
N ILE A 244 5.31 18.71 4.38
CA ILE A 244 4.12 19.42 3.88
C ILE A 244 3.04 19.36 4.94
N LYS A 245 2.29 20.44 5.09
CA LYS A 245 1.14 20.50 6.00
C LYS A 245 -0.09 21.06 5.31
N GLN A 246 -1.26 20.51 5.65
CA GLN A 246 -2.55 21.00 5.17
C GLN A 246 -3.56 21.00 6.30
N ARG A 247 -4.22 22.13 6.53
CA ARG A 247 -5.25 22.27 7.56
C ARG A 247 -6.57 21.64 7.11
N HIS A 248 -7.21 20.88 8.00
CA HIS A 248 -8.55 20.31 7.85
C HIS A 248 -9.34 20.63 9.13
N GLY A 249 -10.11 21.72 9.13
CA GLY A 249 -10.82 22.18 10.33
C GLY A 249 -9.88 22.48 11.51
N ASN A 250 -10.06 21.76 12.61
CA ASN A 250 -9.24 21.87 13.83
C ASN A 250 -8.06 20.88 13.87
N LYS A 251 -7.82 20.13 12.80
CA LYS A 251 -6.68 19.22 12.66
C LYS A 251 -5.73 19.69 11.57
N MET A 252 -4.47 19.32 11.72
CA MET A 252 -3.43 19.49 10.73
C MET A 252 -3.02 18.12 10.21
N LEU A 253 -3.12 17.91 8.90
CA LEU A 253 -2.43 16.81 8.25
C LEU A 253 -0.98 17.21 8.04
N VAL A 254 -0.05 16.35 8.45
CA VAL A 254 1.39 16.55 8.26
C VAL A 254 1.94 15.38 7.47
N GLN A 255 2.65 15.67 6.38
CA GLN A 255 3.42 14.71 5.59
C GLN A 255 4.91 14.93 5.86
N ASN A 256 5.59 13.93 6.40
CA ASN A 256 7.04 13.92 6.50
C ASN A 256 7.71 13.86 5.12
N PRO A 257 8.95 14.34 4.94
CA PRO A 257 9.66 14.23 3.67
C PRO A 257 9.66 12.81 3.10
N PRO A 258 9.65 12.63 1.76
CA PRO A 258 9.63 11.29 1.15
C PRO A 258 10.78 10.40 1.62
N MET A 259 10.52 9.12 1.85
CA MET A 259 11.57 8.14 2.12
C MET A 259 12.49 8.04 0.89
N PRO A 260 13.83 7.97 1.06
CA PRO A 260 14.73 7.64 -0.04
C PRO A 260 14.31 6.31 -0.69
N PRO A 261 14.40 6.21 -2.03
CA PRO A 261 14.14 4.93 -2.68
C PRO A 261 15.19 3.90 -2.23
N LEU A 262 14.83 2.62 -2.32
CA LEU A 262 15.76 1.54 -1.99
C LEU A 262 17.06 1.67 -2.78
N THR A 263 18.17 1.51 -2.09
CA THR A 263 19.47 1.24 -2.68
C THR A 263 19.42 -0.05 -3.53
N GLN A 264 20.41 -0.25 -4.40
CA GLN A 264 20.47 -1.46 -5.21
C GLN A 264 20.53 -2.74 -4.35
N GLU A 265 21.29 -2.71 -3.25
CA GLU A 265 21.42 -3.84 -2.33
C GLU A 265 20.09 -4.15 -1.62
N GLU A 266 19.39 -3.13 -1.11
CA GLU A 266 18.07 -3.30 -0.52
C GLU A 266 17.05 -3.80 -1.55
N MET A 267 17.10 -3.29 -2.78
CA MET A 267 16.22 -3.75 -3.85
C MET A 267 16.49 -5.22 -4.16
N ASP A 268 17.75 -5.62 -4.31
CA ASP A 268 18.11 -7.01 -4.54
C ASP A 268 17.70 -7.93 -3.40
N TRP A 269 17.86 -7.49 -2.16
CA TRP A 269 17.37 -8.19 -0.98
C TRP A 269 15.86 -8.40 -1.05
N VAL A 270 15.07 -7.34 -1.26
CA VAL A 270 13.60 -7.39 -1.34
C VAL A 270 13.12 -8.36 -2.41
N TYR A 271 13.72 -8.34 -3.60
CA TYR A 271 13.32 -9.24 -4.69
C TYR A 271 13.88 -10.66 -4.54
N SER A 272 14.82 -10.90 -3.61
CA SER A 272 15.35 -12.22 -3.29
C SER A 272 14.58 -12.97 -2.20
N LEU A 273 13.64 -12.29 -1.52
CA LEU A 273 12.81 -12.89 -0.47
C LEU A 273 12.03 -14.12 -1.00
N PRO A 274 11.63 -15.07 -0.11
CA PRO A 274 11.11 -16.37 -0.52
C PRO A 274 9.63 -16.31 -0.96
N TYR A 275 9.36 -15.63 -2.06
CA TYR A 275 8.04 -15.59 -2.70
C TYR A 275 7.69 -16.95 -3.32
N GLU A 276 6.46 -17.39 -3.14
CA GLU A 276 5.90 -18.56 -3.82
C GLU A 276 5.70 -18.31 -5.33
N ARG A 277 5.56 -17.03 -5.69
CA ARG A 277 5.31 -16.53 -7.04
C ARG A 277 4.02 -17.05 -7.66
N THR A 278 3.03 -17.31 -6.82
CA THR A 278 1.68 -17.70 -7.22
C THR A 278 0.68 -17.28 -6.16
N TYR A 279 -0.59 -17.53 -6.40
CA TYR A 279 -1.67 -17.28 -5.44
C TYR A 279 -1.80 -18.42 -4.42
N HIS A 280 -2.41 -18.11 -3.28
CA HIS A 280 -2.64 -19.13 -2.25
C HIS A 280 -3.50 -20.29 -2.79
N PRO A 281 -3.15 -21.58 -2.55
CA PRO A 281 -3.86 -22.74 -3.12
C PRO A 281 -5.35 -22.83 -2.77
N CYS A 282 -5.81 -22.12 -1.74
CA CYS A 282 -7.24 -22.05 -1.40
C CYS A 282 -8.10 -21.50 -2.55
N TYR A 283 -7.52 -20.72 -3.46
CA TYR A 283 -8.22 -20.11 -4.58
C TYR A 283 -8.35 -21.05 -5.81
N GLU A 284 -7.68 -22.20 -5.83
CA GLU A 284 -7.71 -23.12 -6.99
C GLU A 284 -9.13 -23.57 -7.33
N LYS A 285 -9.92 -23.95 -6.32
CA LYS A 285 -11.32 -24.36 -6.49
C LYS A 285 -12.23 -23.22 -6.95
N MET A 286 -11.77 -21.98 -6.81
CA MET A 286 -12.48 -20.77 -7.23
C MET A 286 -12.05 -20.32 -8.64
N GLY A 287 -11.11 -21.02 -9.29
CA GLY A 287 -10.58 -20.66 -10.61
C GLY A 287 -9.32 -19.79 -10.57
N GLY A 288 -8.59 -19.80 -9.44
CA GLY A 288 -7.33 -19.07 -9.27
C GLY A 288 -7.48 -17.56 -9.19
N VAL A 289 -6.35 -16.84 -9.22
CA VAL A 289 -6.32 -15.37 -9.23
C VAL A 289 -5.70 -14.87 -10.55
N PRO A 290 -6.52 -14.37 -11.49
CA PRO A 290 -6.09 -14.06 -12.86
C PRO A 290 -4.96 -13.03 -12.97
N ALA A 291 -4.86 -12.09 -12.02
CA ALA A 291 -3.83 -11.05 -12.05
C ALA A 291 -2.39 -11.60 -12.05
N ILE A 292 -2.17 -12.87 -11.69
CA ILE A 292 -0.86 -13.51 -11.78
C ILE A 292 -0.44 -13.79 -13.23
N GLU A 293 -1.38 -14.03 -14.14
CA GLU A 293 -1.10 -14.54 -15.50
C GLU A 293 -0.15 -13.62 -16.29
N GLU A 294 -0.31 -12.30 -16.14
CA GLU A 294 0.49 -11.28 -16.82
C GLU A 294 1.89 -11.13 -16.22
N VAL A 295 2.10 -11.50 -14.96
CA VAL A 295 3.34 -11.25 -14.22
C VAL A 295 4.10 -12.50 -13.80
N GLU A 296 3.52 -13.68 -14.02
CA GLU A 296 4.08 -14.98 -13.61
C GLU A 296 5.53 -15.19 -14.10
N PHE A 297 5.78 -14.83 -15.37
CA PHE A 297 7.10 -14.89 -16.00
C PHE A 297 7.59 -13.51 -16.43
N SER A 298 7.39 -12.51 -15.56
CA SER A 298 8.02 -11.19 -15.69
C SER A 298 9.05 -10.94 -14.60
N ILE A 299 10.02 -10.08 -14.90
CA ILE A 299 11.05 -9.64 -13.97
C ILE A 299 11.00 -8.12 -13.86
N THR A 300 10.81 -7.62 -12.65
CA THR A 300 10.96 -6.19 -12.40
C THR A 300 12.45 -5.83 -12.35
N HIS A 301 12.92 -5.02 -13.29
CA HIS A 301 14.29 -4.52 -13.38
C HIS A 301 14.51 -3.28 -12.49
N ASN A 302 13.57 -2.34 -12.51
CA ASN A 302 13.72 -1.05 -11.85
C ASN A 302 12.39 -0.49 -11.32
N ARG A 303 12.50 0.53 -10.46
CA ARG A 303 11.38 1.33 -9.95
C ARG A 303 11.65 2.82 -10.15
N GLY A 304 10.60 3.63 -10.04
CA GLY A 304 10.64 5.08 -10.24
C GLY A 304 10.58 5.50 -11.71
N CYS A 305 10.17 6.75 -11.95
CA CYS A 305 10.10 7.30 -13.30
C CYS A 305 10.40 8.80 -13.34
N PHE A 306 11.48 9.17 -14.02
CA PHE A 306 11.94 10.56 -14.13
C PHE A 306 11.00 11.46 -14.95
N GLY A 307 10.14 10.86 -15.79
CA GLY A 307 9.27 11.57 -16.74
C GLY A 307 8.21 12.44 -16.07
N ALA A 308 7.73 12.06 -14.88
CA ALA A 308 6.80 12.86 -14.06
C ALA A 308 5.60 13.45 -14.83
N CYS A 309 5.02 12.66 -15.75
CA CYS A 309 3.88 13.11 -16.54
C CYS A 309 2.68 13.42 -15.65
N ASN A 310 1.99 14.54 -15.90
CA ASN A 310 0.87 15.01 -15.08
C ASN A 310 -0.31 14.02 -14.98
N PHE A 311 -0.45 13.09 -15.93
CA PHE A 311 -1.50 12.06 -15.93
C PHE A 311 -1.08 10.77 -15.23
N CYS A 312 0.19 10.64 -14.85
CA CYS A 312 0.78 9.40 -14.36
C CYS A 312 1.01 9.44 -12.85
N SER A 313 0.51 8.44 -12.14
CA SER A 313 0.68 8.32 -10.68
C SER A 313 2.06 7.81 -10.26
N ILE A 314 2.88 7.28 -11.18
CA ILE A 314 4.17 6.65 -10.85
C ILE A 314 5.08 7.63 -10.13
N ALA A 315 5.27 8.84 -10.66
CA ALA A 315 6.17 9.80 -10.01
C ALA A 315 5.64 10.24 -8.63
N PHE A 316 4.33 10.29 -8.44
CA PHE A 316 3.71 10.66 -7.17
C PHE A 316 3.74 9.53 -6.14
N HIS A 317 3.81 8.28 -6.59
CA HIS A 317 3.85 7.09 -5.74
C HIS A 317 5.29 6.56 -5.58
N GLN A 318 5.94 6.15 -6.66
CA GLN A 318 7.30 5.58 -6.63
C GLN A 318 8.41 6.63 -6.57
N GLY A 319 8.11 7.88 -6.92
CA GLY A 319 9.11 8.94 -7.04
C GLY A 319 9.72 9.04 -8.44
N ARG A 320 10.51 10.10 -8.63
CA ARG A 320 11.17 10.43 -9.91
C ARG A 320 12.54 9.81 -10.08
N PHE A 321 13.13 9.35 -8.98
CA PHE A 321 14.45 8.75 -8.99
C PHE A 321 14.34 7.29 -9.40
N VAL A 322 15.11 6.89 -10.40
CA VAL A 322 15.12 5.50 -10.88
C VAL A 322 16.13 4.71 -10.08
N THR A 323 15.69 3.60 -9.50
CA THR A 323 16.57 2.63 -8.83
C THR A 323 16.46 1.28 -9.51
N THR A 324 17.59 0.60 -9.67
CA THR A 324 17.71 -0.62 -10.46
C THR A 324 18.30 -1.74 -9.62
N ARG A 325 17.85 -2.95 -9.90
CA ARG A 325 18.47 -4.18 -9.38
C ARG A 325 19.82 -4.44 -10.02
N SER A 326 20.65 -5.24 -9.37
CA SER A 326 21.88 -5.72 -9.98
C SER A 326 21.59 -6.72 -11.11
N LYS A 327 22.56 -6.85 -12.01
CA LYS A 327 22.49 -7.85 -13.08
C LYS A 327 22.43 -9.26 -12.51
N GLU A 328 23.17 -9.51 -11.44
CA GLU A 328 23.28 -10.79 -10.74
C GLU A 328 21.92 -11.19 -10.17
N SER A 329 21.22 -10.26 -9.52
CA SER A 329 19.86 -10.43 -9.00
C SER A 329 18.86 -10.82 -10.10
N ILE A 330 18.90 -10.12 -11.24
CA ILE A 330 18.04 -10.39 -12.39
C ILE A 330 18.33 -11.76 -13.00
N ILE A 331 19.61 -12.11 -13.20
CA ILE A 331 20.01 -13.40 -13.75
C ILE A 331 19.60 -14.55 -12.81
N LYS A 332 19.74 -14.36 -11.50
CA LYS A 332 19.34 -15.36 -10.50
C LYS A 332 17.83 -15.62 -10.58
N GLU A 333 17.02 -14.57 -10.65
CA GLU A 333 15.57 -14.71 -10.81
C GLU A 333 15.20 -15.35 -12.15
N ALA A 334 15.84 -14.93 -13.24
CA ALA A 334 15.61 -15.51 -14.56
C ALA A 334 15.86 -17.03 -14.57
N LYS A 335 16.99 -17.49 -13.99
CA LYS A 335 17.30 -18.92 -13.86
C LYS A 335 16.23 -19.67 -13.06
N MET A 336 15.83 -19.14 -11.90
CA MET A 336 14.78 -19.74 -11.08
C MET A 336 13.45 -19.84 -11.84
N LEU A 337 13.08 -18.84 -12.65
CA LEU A 337 11.88 -18.91 -13.48
C LEU A 337 11.94 -20.04 -14.52
N THR A 338 13.12 -20.31 -15.10
CA THR A 338 13.30 -21.41 -16.08
C THR A 338 13.10 -22.80 -15.48
N GLU A 339 13.23 -22.94 -14.16
CA GLU A 339 13.08 -24.21 -13.44
C GLU A 339 11.62 -24.47 -13.02
N LYS A 340 10.70 -23.51 -13.22
CA LYS A 340 9.29 -23.71 -12.86
C LYS A 340 8.58 -24.67 -13.83
N PRO A 341 7.70 -25.57 -13.33
CA PRO A 341 7.06 -26.60 -14.17
C PRO A 341 6.23 -26.05 -15.33
N ASN A 342 5.70 -24.84 -15.19
CA ASN A 342 4.86 -24.17 -16.16
C ASN A 342 5.60 -23.09 -16.97
N PHE A 343 6.94 -23.07 -16.93
CA PHE A 343 7.73 -22.14 -17.72
C PHE A 343 7.47 -22.33 -19.22
N LYS A 344 7.04 -21.25 -19.88
CA LYS A 344 6.61 -21.27 -21.30
C LYS A 344 7.77 -21.25 -22.30
N GLY A 345 9.02 -21.29 -21.83
CA GLY A 345 10.23 -21.21 -22.66
C GLY A 345 10.74 -19.79 -22.93
N TYR A 346 10.07 -18.76 -22.39
CA TYR A 346 10.51 -17.37 -22.50
C TYR A 346 10.03 -16.51 -21.32
N ILE A 347 10.81 -15.47 -20.99
CA ILE A 347 10.43 -14.42 -20.03
C ILE A 347 9.71 -13.34 -20.85
N HIS A 348 8.48 -13.00 -20.46
CA HIS A 348 7.59 -12.15 -21.25
C HIS A 348 7.95 -10.67 -21.14
N ASP A 349 8.44 -10.25 -19.98
CA ASP A 349 8.78 -8.87 -19.68
C ASP A 349 9.97 -8.79 -18.72
N ILE A 350 10.89 -7.87 -19.01
CA ILE A 350 11.95 -7.44 -18.11
C ILE A 350 11.82 -5.93 -18.04
N GLY A 351 11.04 -5.46 -17.08
CA GLY A 351 10.44 -4.14 -17.16
C GLY A 351 10.55 -3.34 -15.88
N GLY A 352 10.22 -2.06 -16.01
CA GLY A 352 10.05 -1.12 -14.93
C GLY A 352 9.22 0.05 -15.43
N PRO A 353 8.64 0.87 -14.55
CA PRO A 353 7.70 1.92 -14.93
C PRO A 353 8.31 3.07 -15.76
N THR A 354 9.62 3.01 -16.01
CA THR A 354 10.35 3.93 -16.88
C THR A 354 10.46 3.45 -18.33
N ALA A 355 9.94 2.25 -18.65
CA ALA A 355 9.85 1.73 -19.99
C ALA A 355 8.52 2.20 -20.63
N ASN A 356 8.54 3.42 -21.18
CA ASN A 356 7.65 3.81 -22.27
C ASN A 356 8.46 3.82 -23.57
#